data_AF-A0A1Y2B8G4-F1
#
_entry.id   AF-A0A1Y2B8G4-F1
#
_cell.length_a   1.000
_cell.length_b   1.000
_cell.length_c   1.000
_cell.angle_alpha   90.00
_cell.angle_beta   90.00
_cell.angle_gamma   90.00
#
_symmetry.space_group_name_H-M   'P 1'
#
loop_
_entity.id
_entity.type
_entity.pdbx_description
1 polymer ?
#
loop_
_entity_poly.entity_id
_entity_poly.type
_entity_poly.pdbx_seq_one_letter_code
_entity_poly.pdbx_strand_id
1 'polypeptide(L)'
;MLSQTLLTICIASIASAAPAAVPTTTTPAPAPLTPSTFLKFNNTWALQLPVSTAANPTVIAVISNPALKTFTSPNFYVNNDKTGVMFYTPNTGITLSGGHPRTELRQMTGATGQLQ
;
A
#
# COMPACT_ATOMS: atom_id res chain seq x y z
N MET A 1 36.22 74.51 29.39
CA MET A 1 34.79 74.13 29.46
C MET A 1 34.39 73.67 28.06
N LEU A 2 34.41 72.36 27.80
CA LEU A 2 34.04 71.80 26.49
C LEU A 2 32.58 71.34 26.54
N SER A 3 31.75 71.92 25.66
CA SER A 3 30.36 71.51 25.42
C SER A 3 30.35 70.31 24.46
N GLN A 4 29.67 69.23 24.82
CA GLN A 4 29.62 67.98 24.07
C GLN A 4 28.25 67.86 23.41
N THR A 5 28.18 67.97 22.08
CA THR A 5 26.95 67.80 21.31
C THR A 5 26.78 66.33 20.94
N LEU A 6 25.68 65.72 21.40
CA LEU A 6 25.31 64.34 21.13
C LEU A 6 24.63 64.24 19.76
N LEU A 7 25.20 63.48 18.82
CA LEU A 7 24.60 63.21 17.50
C LEU A 7 23.98 61.81 17.49
N THR A 8 22.65 61.72 17.46
CA THR A 8 21.90 60.47 17.36
C THR A 8 21.80 60.04 15.89
N ILE A 9 22.38 58.89 15.56
CA ILE A 9 22.28 58.27 14.22
C ILE A 9 21.08 57.31 14.23
N CYS A 10 20.03 57.63 13.46
CA CYS A 10 18.92 56.72 13.20
C CYS A 10 19.34 55.71 12.11
N ILE A 11 19.45 54.44 12.48
CA ILE A 11 19.68 53.35 11.52
C ILE A 11 18.31 52.90 10.99
N ALA A 12 18.08 53.10 9.70
CA ALA A 12 16.91 52.56 9.00
C ALA A 12 17.20 51.12 8.59
N SER A 13 16.48 50.17 9.18
CA SER A 13 16.56 48.75 8.81
C SER A 13 15.83 48.51 7.48
N ILE A 14 16.57 48.14 6.43
CA ILE A 14 15.98 47.61 5.20
C ILE A 14 15.63 46.13 5.39
N ALA A 15 14.33 45.82 5.40
CA ALA A 15 13.87 44.43 5.40
C ALA A 15 13.99 43.86 3.99
N SER A 16 14.92 42.92 3.79
CA SER A 16 15.03 42.12 2.56
C SER A 16 13.90 41.09 2.56
N ALA A 17 12.93 41.22 1.66
CA ALA A 17 11.87 40.24 1.49
C ALA A 17 12.45 38.92 0.97
N ALA A 18 12.25 37.84 1.72
CA ALA A 18 12.60 36.49 1.28
C ALA A 18 11.69 36.09 0.09
N PRO A 19 12.24 35.44 -0.96
CA PRO A 19 11.41 34.96 -2.06
C PRO A 19 10.40 33.93 -1.54
N ALA A 20 9.13 34.10 -1.91
CA ALA A 20 8.07 33.17 -1.57
C ALA A 20 8.39 31.78 -2.16
N ALA A 21 8.37 30.75 -1.31
CA ALA A 21 8.53 29.37 -1.75
C ALA A 21 7.42 29.00 -2.74
N VAL A 22 7.81 28.55 -3.93
CA VAL A 22 6.86 28.01 -4.93
C VAL A 22 6.26 26.73 -4.34
N PRO A 23 4.92 26.60 -4.27
CA PRO A 23 4.31 25.35 -3.84
C PRO A 23 4.66 24.25 -4.85
N THR A 24 5.52 23.33 -4.45
CA THR A 24 5.75 22.10 -5.21
C THR A 24 4.48 21.25 -5.12
N THR A 25 3.62 21.31 -6.13
CA THR A 25 2.51 20.38 -6.28
C THR A 25 3.10 19.00 -6.59
N THR A 26 3.35 18.20 -5.56
CA THR A 26 3.71 16.80 -5.74
C THR A 26 2.49 16.05 -6.24
N THR A 27 2.41 15.81 -7.55
CA THR A 27 1.41 14.90 -8.12
C THR A 27 1.60 13.51 -7.49
N PRO A 28 0.57 12.93 -6.86
CA PRO A 28 0.67 11.59 -6.27
C PRO A 28 1.04 10.58 -7.37
N ALA A 29 1.98 9.69 -7.06
CA ALA A 29 2.31 8.58 -7.96
C ALA A 29 1.05 7.73 -8.21
N PRO A 30 0.87 7.19 -9.43
CA PRO A 30 -0.23 6.28 -9.72
C PRO A 30 -0.22 5.09 -8.74
N ALA A 31 -1.40 4.68 -8.27
CA ALA A 31 -1.51 3.52 -7.41
C ALA A 31 -0.95 2.26 -8.12
N PRO A 32 -0.20 1.39 -7.42
CA PRO A 32 0.28 0.14 -8.00
C PRO A 32 -0.87 -0.71 -8.56
N LEU A 33 -0.67 -1.32 -9.74
CA LEU A 33 -1.62 -2.25 -10.33
C LEU A 33 -1.57 -3.58 -9.57
N THR A 34 -2.55 -3.81 -8.69
CA THR A 34 -2.69 -5.05 -7.94
C THR A 34 -3.65 -6.00 -8.64
N PRO A 35 -3.59 -7.32 -8.35
CA PRO A 35 -4.55 -8.28 -8.87
C PRO A 35 -6.01 -7.88 -8.64
N SER A 36 -6.33 -7.35 -7.46
CA SER A 36 -7.68 -6.90 -7.11
C SER A 36 -8.14 -5.73 -7.97
N THR A 37 -7.25 -4.78 -8.26
CA THR A 37 -7.57 -3.67 -9.18
C THR A 37 -7.68 -4.12 -10.63
N PHE A 38 -6.85 -5.09 -11.06
CA PHE A 38 -6.87 -5.66 -12.41
C PHE A 38 -8.18 -6.41 -12.68
N LEU A 39 -8.56 -7.32 -11.77
CA LEU A 39 -9.77 -8.14 -11.89
C LEU A 39 -11.04 -7.43 -11.42
N LYS A 40 -10.91 -6.20 -10.90
CA LYS A 40 -12.01 -5.39 -10.36
C LYS A 40 -12.80 -6.15 -9.27
N PHE A 41 -12.09 -6.77 -8.33
CA PHE A 41 -12.74 -7.45 -7.21
C PHE A 41 -13.61 -6.47 -6.41
N ASN A 42 -14.83 -6.90 -6.14
CA ASN A 42 -15.67 -6.30 -5.11
C ASN A 42 -15.21 -6.81 -3.72
N ASN A 43 -15.94 -6.43 -2.66
CA ASN A 43 -15.61 -6.85 -1.30
C ASN A 43 -15.97 -8.33 -0.98
N THR A 44 -16.32 -9.17 -1.98
CA THR A 44 -16.91 -10.50 -1.76
C THR A 44 -15.95 -11.65 -2.04
N TRP A 45 -14.64 -11.44 -1.88
CA TRP A 45 -13.61 -12.45 -2.09
C TRP A 45 -12.62 -12.50 -0.93
N ALA A 46 -12.12 -13.70 -0.67
CA ALA A 46 -10.93 -13.95 0.13
C ALA A 46 -9.96 -14.81 -0.70
N LEU A 47 -8.66 -14.64 -0.47
CA LEU A 47 -7.61 -15.40 -1.14
C LEU A 47 -6.97 -16.36 -0.14
N GLN A 48 -7.02 -17.65 -0.41
CA GLN A 48 -6.16 -18.62 0.28
C GLN A 48 -4.84 -18.73 -0.47
N LEU A 49 -3.73 -18.79 0.28
CA LEU A 49 -2.39 -19.03 -0.24
C LEU A 49 -1.80 -20.36 0.25
N PRO A 50 -0.83 -20.92 -0.48
CA PRO A 50 -0.15 -22.17 -0.13
C PRO A 50 1.04 -21.93 0.82
N VAL A 51 1.03 -20.83 1.57
CA VAL A 51 2.07 -20.42 2.51
C VAL A 51 1.46 -20.20 3.89
N SER A 52 2.29 -20.33 4.92
CA SER A 52 1.87 -20.10 6.30
C SER A 52 1.72 -18.62 6.62
N THR A 53 1.01 -18.34 7.71
CA THR A 53 1.05 -17.01 8.31
C THR A 53 2.36 -16.81 9.07
N ALA A 54 2.83 -15.56 9.20
CA ALA A 54 4.01 -15.25 10.01
C ALA A 54 3.79 -15.58 11.50
N ALA A 55 2.55 -15.50 11.98
CA ALA A 55 2.19 -15.77 13.37
C ALA A 55 2.08 -17.28 13.67
N ASN A 56 1.78 -18.11 12.66
CA ASN A 56 1.61 -19.55 12.85
C ASN A 56 2.05 -20.33 11.59
N PRO A 57 3.12 -21.16 11.68
CA PRO A 57 3.68 -21.89 10.55
C PRO A 57 2.81 -23.05 10.06
N THR A 58 1.79 -23.48 10.81
CA THR A 58 0.90 -24.59 10.43
C THR A 58 -0.43 -24.11 9.85
N VAL A 59 -0.71 -22.81 9.92
CA VAL A 59 -1.97 -22.23 9.45
C VAL A 59 -1.77 -21.56 8.09
N ILE A 60 -2.63 -21.93 7.14
CA ILE A 60 -2.71 -21.32 5.81
C ILE A 60 -2.96 -19.81 5.90
N ALA A 61 -2.29 -19.04 5.06
CA ALA A 61 -2.59 -17.62 4.92
C ALA A 61 -3.90 -17.42 4.14
N VAL A 62 -4.84 -16.69 4.75
CA VAL A 62 -6.08 -16.23 4.11
C VAL A 62 -6.11 -14.72 4.13
N ILE A 63 -6.19 -14.10 2.96
CA ILE A 63 -6.21 -12.64 2.78
C ILE A 63 -7.62 -12.23 2.39
N SER A 64 -8.30 -11.52 3.29
CA SER A 64 -9.65 -10.99 3.08
C SER A 64 -9.62 -9.48 2.88
N ASN A 65 -10.75 -8.91 2.46
CA ASN A 65 -10.91 -7.46 2.45
C ASN A 65 -10.80 -6.88 3.87
N PRO A 66 -10.25 -5.67 4.04
CA PRO A 66 -9.77 -4.76 2.99
C PRO A 66 -8.35 -5.08 2.48
N ALA A 67 -7.58 -5.93 3.17
CA ALA A 67 -6.17 -6.20 2.83
C ALA A 67 -5.99 -6.76 1.41
N LEU A 68 -6.94 -7.58 0.94
CA LEU A 68 -6.91 -8.14 -0.41
C LEU A 68 -6.84 -7.07 -1.52
N LYS A 69 -7.38 -5.85 -1.30
CA LYS A 69 -7.39 -4.79 -2.32
C LYS A 69 -5.99 -4.38 -2.78
N THR A 70 -5.04 -4.34 -1.86
CA THR A 70 -3.66 -3.94 -2.14
C THR A 70 -2.69 -5.11 -2.15
N PHE A 71 -3.17 -6.33 -1.95
CA PHE A 71 -2.34 -7.51 -1.79
C PHE A 71 -1.70 -7.96 -3.11
N THR A 72 -0.42 -8.34 -3.02
CA THR A 72 0.33 -9.03 -4.07
C THR A 72 1.37 -9.95 -3.40
N SER A 73 1.73 -11.04 -4.06
CA SER A 73 2.75 -11.98 -3.57
C SER A 73 3.33 -12.79 -4.73
N PRO A 74 4.44 -13.54 -4.54
CA PRO A 74 4.96 -14.47 -5.55
C PRO A 74 3.95 -15.54 -6.01
N ASN A 75 2.94 -15.84 -5.19
CA ASN A 75 1.88 -16.80 -5.52
C ASN A 75 0.65 -16.15 -6.18
N PHE A 76 0.52 -14.83 -6.10
CA PHE A 76 -0.65 -14.09 -6.58
C PHE A 76 -0.26 -12.67 -7.01
N TYR A 77 -0.11 -12.44 -8.31
CA TYR A 77 0.41 -11.19 -8.89
C TYR A 77 -0.13 -10.94 -10.29
N VAL A 78 -0.07 -9.69 -10.77
CA VAL A 78 -0.32 -9.36 -12.19
C VAL A 78 0.95 -9.69 -12.99
N ASN A 79 0.82 -10.40 -14.11
CA ASN A 79 1.98 -10.76 -14.93
C ASN A 79 2.70 -9.51 -15.49
N ASN A 80 3.97 -9.68 -15.91
CA ASN A 80 4.80 -8.57 -16.38
C ASN A 80 4.18 -7.81 -17.57
N ASP A 81 3.50 -8.53 -18.46
CA ASP A 81 2.84 -7.96 -19.64
C ASP A 81 1.53 -7.23 -19.28
N LYS A 82 1.08 -7.31 -18.02
CA LYS A 82 -0.17 -6.70 -17.53
C LYS A 82 -1.39 -7.16 -18.32
N THR A 83 -1.42 -8.43 -18.70
CA THR A 83 -2.51 -9.06 -19.45
C THR A 83 -3.30 -10.06 -18.63
N GLY A 84 -2.82 -10.42 -17.43
CA GLY A 84 -3.52 -11.35 -16.57
C GLY A 84 -3.01 -11.36 -15.13
N VAL A 85 -3.72 -12.10 -14.29
CA VAL A 85 -3.34 -12.40 -12.91
C VAL A 85 -2.89 -13.85 -12.82
N MET A 86 -1.73 -14.04 -12.20
CA MET A 86 -1.14 -15.34 -11.96
C MET A 86 -1.54 -15.87 -10.60
N PHE A 87 -2.01 -17.11 -10.62
CA PHE A 87 -2.21 -17.94 -9.44
C PHE A 87 -1.19 -19.07 -9.52
N TYR A 88 -0.17 -19.01 -8.67
CA TYR A 88 0.91 -19.98 -8.65
C TYR A 88 0.88 -20.78 -7.36
N THR A 89 0.86 -22.11 -7.46
CA THR A 89 0.79 -23.02 -6.33
C THR A 89 1.84 -24.12 -6.48
N PRO A 90 2.90 -24.13 -5.66
CA PRO A 90 3.85 -25.24 -5.66
C PRO A 90 3.25 -26.45 -4.94
N ASN A 91 3.60 -27.66 -5.39
CA ASN A 91 3.20 -28.92 -4.73
C ASN A 91 3.77 -29.07 -3.31
N THR A 92 4.82 -28.32 -2.99
CA THR A 92 5.43 -28.25 -1.65
C THR A 92 4.72 -27.26 -0.71
N GLY A 93 3.63 -26.62 -1.16
CA GLY A 93 2.87 -25.69 -0.35
C GLY A 93 2.15 -26.36 0.83
N ILE A 94 1.83 -25.56 1.85
CA ILE A 94 1.06 -26.06 2.98
C ILE A 94 -0.42 -26.26 2.61
N THR A 95 -1.08 -27.18 3.29
CA THR A 95 -2.43 -27.64 2.94
C THR A 95 -3.39 -27.42 4.10
N LEU A 96 -4.65 -27.17 3.78
CA LEU A 96 -5.72 -27.28 4.77
C LEU A 96 -6.05 -28.78 4.91
N SER A 97 -5.87 -29.32 6.11
CA SER A 97 -6.29 -30.68 6.51
C SER A 97 -5.80 -31.82 5.61
N GLY A 98 -4.57 -31.75 5.09
CA GLY A 98 -3.94 -32.87 4.36
C GLY A 98 -4.36 -33.03 2.90
N GLY A 99 -5.06 -32.05 2.33
CA GLY A 99 -5.41 -32.02 0.90
C GLY A 99 -4.26 -31.56 0.01
N HIS A 100 -4.57 -30.84 -1.08
CA HIS A 100 -3.57 -30.21 -1.95
C HIS A 100 -3.37 -28.73 -1.60
N PRO A 101 -2.15 -28.20 -1.79
CA PRO A 101 -1.93 -26.76 -1.64
C PRO A 101 -2.73 -26.02 -2.70
N ARG A 102 -3.05 -24.75 -2.42
CA ARG A 102 -3.85 -23.93 -3.33
C ARG A 102 -3.54 -22.46 -3.19
N THR A 103 -3.60 -21.77 -4.33
CA THR A 103 -3.70 -20.32 -4.45
C THR A 103 -5.05 -20.06 -5.10
N GLU A 104 -6.07 -19.76 -4.31
CA GLU A 104 -7.47 -19.84 -4.74
C GLU A 104 -8.30 -18.71 -4.15
N LEU A 105 -9.19 -18.15 -4.97
CA LEU A 105 -10.21 -17.23 -4.48
C LEU A 105 -11.40 -18.02 -3.94
N ARG A 106 -11.87 -17.65 -2.76
CA ARG A 106 -13.14 -18.10 -2.20
C ARG A 106 -14.14 -16.96 -2.23
N GLN A 107 -15.32 -17.24 -2.77
CA GLN A 107 -16.43 -16.30 -2.69
C GLN A 107 -16.87 -16.16 -1.22
N MET A 108 -17.12 -14.93 -0.82
CA MET A 108 -17.58 -14.54 0.51
C MET A 108 -18.95 -13.88 0.37
N THR A 109 -19.79 -13.97 1.40
CA THR A 109 -21.09 -13.29 1.46
C THR A 109 -21.01 -12.06 2.37
N GLY A 110 -21.86 -11.06 2.10
CA GLY A 110 -21.93 -9.83 2.90
C GLY A 110 -20.82 -8.81 2.63
N ALA A 111 -21.05 -7.56 3.02
CA ALA A 111 -20.14 -6.43 2.76
C ALA A 111 -18.75 -6.57 3.43
N THR A 112 -18.65 -7.41 4.45
CA THR A 112 -17.45 -7.68 5.26
C THR A 112 -16.84 -9.06 5.00
N GLY A 113 -17.38 -9.84 4.05
CA GLY A 113 -16.82 -11.13 3.65
C GLY A 113 -16.96 -12.22 4.73
N GLN A 114 -18.20 -12.61 5.05
CA GLN A 114 -18.49 -13.83 5.80
C GLN A 114 -18.34 -15.06 4.89
N LEU A 115 -17.93 -16.20 5.46
CA LEU A 115 -17.83 -17.45 4.71
C LEU A 115 -19.25 -17.89 4.29
N GLN A 116 -19.49 -18.08 2.99
CA GLN A 116 -20.63 -18.85 2.51
C GLN A 116 -20.55 -20.31 2.98
#